data_AF-F2HHQ3-F1
#
_entry.id   AF-F2HHQ3-F1
#
_cell.length_a   1.000
_cell.length_b   1.000
_cell.length_c   1.000
_cell.angle_alpha   90.00
_cell.angle_beta   90.00
_cell.angle_gamma   90.00
#
_symmetry.space_group_name_H-M   'P 1'
#
loop_
_entity.id
_entity.type
_entity.pdbx_description
1 polymer ?
#
loop_
_entity_poly.entity_id
_entity_poly.type
_entity_poly.pdbx_seq_one_letter_code
_entity_poly.pdbx_strand_id
1 'polypeptide(L)'
;MYEKKIYLYLFILLNKIDTIDICIDDIFTKSHKKNGNLTEWKINRLNWYKNRYIFYFLFIVRIIPKHFLCYLNNFKKIDTNLIKIWKFFNFKNLCSFKIFLSLNFKTYLDNVCLFSFFKKVINLNFKFFTGCVCCTSLIGNNSPIWWNERAKFNHILSQKVYENSFIFFLIFDIIIKIFLLKNSFLNKKTNRSFFFLNYKSRSKKKKLFVLKLTWFYVYLKYFTKKKFHAHCKIFLLLYNFFLFNYNFHLNIF
;
A
#
# COMPACT_ATOMS: atom_id res chain seq x y z
N MET A 1 13.01 -22.73 36.56
CA MET A 1 13.83 -22.13 35.47
C MET A 1 13.01 -21.21 34.53
N TYR A 2 11.73 -21.52 34.26
CA TYR A 2 10.85 -20.69 33.42
C TYR A 2 10.57 -19.29 33.99
N GLU A 3 10.39 -19.16 35.30
CA GLU A 3 10.07 -17.88 35.95
C GLU A 3 11.17 -16.83 35.75
N LYS A 4 12.45 -17.22 35.90
CA LYS A 4 13.60 -16.31 35.69
C LYS A 4 13.61 -15.72 34.27
N LYS A 5 13.22 -16.49 33.25
CA LYS A 5 13.13 -15.99 31.87
C LYS A 5 12.00 -14.96 31.71
N ILE A 6 10.85 -15.19 32.34
CA ILE A 6 9.71 -14.26 32.28
C ILE A 6 10.07 -12.92 32.91
N TYR A 7 10.72 -12.92 34.08
CA TYR A 7 11.20 -11.69 34.71
C TYR A 7 12.19 -10.92 33.84
N LEU A 8 13.10 -11.62 33.15
CA LEU A 8 14.02 -10.98 32.22
C LEU A 8 13.27 -10.31 31.05
N TYR A 9 12.28 -10.98 30.45
CA TYR A 9 11.47 -10.38 29.38
C TYR A 9 10.65 -9.19 29.86
N LEU A 10 10.07 -9.27 31.06
CA LEU A 10 9.34 -8.16 31.68
C LEU A 10 10.26 -6.96 31.92
N PHE A 11 11.46 -7.19 32.45
CA PHE A 11 12.46 -6.15 32.67
C PHE A 11 12.89 -5.49 31.36
N ILE A 12 13.22 -6.27 30.33
CA ILE A 12 13.57 -5.75 29.00
C ILE A 12 12.41 -4.94 28.43
N LEU A 13 11.18 -5.43 28.58
CA LEU A 13 10.00 -4.74 28.06
C LEU A 13 9.73 -3.43 28.79
N LEU A 14 9.80 -3.41 30.12
CA LEU A 14 9.62 -2.19 30.92
C LEU A 14 10.68 -1.15 30.59
N ASN A 15 11.96 -1.54 30.54
CA ASN A 15 13.04 -0.63 30.14
C ASN A 15 12.78 -0.05 28.75
N LYS A 16 12.32 -0.88 27.79
CA LYS A 16 12.02 -0.39 26.45
C LYS A 16 10.87 0.61 26.45
N ILE A 17 9.82 0.37 27.23
CA ILE A 17 8.71 1.31 27.41
C ILE A 17 9.22 2.63 27.98
N ASP A 18 9.99 2.57 29.06
CA ASP A 18 10.51 3.75 29.75
C ASP A 18 11.43 4.56 28.84
N THR A 19 12.29 3.89 28.04
CA THR A 19 13.11 4.60 27.04
C THR A 19 12.28 5.35 26.01
N ILE A 20 11.12 4.80 25.61
CA ILE A 20 10.23 5.47 24.65
C ILE A 20 9.51 6.63 25.32
N ASP A 21 9.08 6.48 26.58
CA ASP A 21 8.43 7.55 27.34
C ASP A 21 9.38 8.73 27.55
N ILE A 22 10.64 8.47 27.92
CA ILE A 22 11.69 9.50 27.99
C ILE A 22 11.86 10.19 26.63
N CYS A 23 11.88 9.44 25.51
CA CYS A 23 11.96 10.05 24.18
C CYS A 23 10.75 10.93 23.85
N ILE A 24 9.56 10.55 24.31
CA ILE A 24 8.33 11.32 24.11
C ILE A 24 8.41 12.63 24.90
N ASP A 25 8.82 12.56 26.16
CA ASP A 25 8.98 13.73 27.04
C ASP A 25 10.05 14.69 26.51
N ASP A 26 11.16 14.16 26.00
CA ASP A 26 12.19 14.93 25.29
C ASP A 26 11.64 15.67 24.07
N ILE A 27 10.74 15.06 23.30
CA ILE A 27 10.12 15.70 22.14
C ILE A 27 9.16 16.80 22.59
N PHE A 28 8.40 16.56 23.66
CA PHE A 28 7.51 17.57 24.24
C PHE A 28 8.29 18.79 24.74
N THR A 29 9.35 18.57 25.54
CA THR A 29 10.16 19.66 26.10
C THR A 29 10.89 20.46 25.03
N LYS A 30 11.47 19.81 24.01
CA LYS A 30 12.18 20.49 22.91
C LYS A 30 11.24 21.24 21.95
N SER A 31 9.92 20.99 22.02
CA SER A 31 8.95 21.60 21.10
C SER A 31 8.57 23.04 21.46
N HIS A 32 9.54 23.95 21.43
CA HIS A 32 9.27 25.39 21.55
C HIS A 32 8.70 25.94 20.22
N LYS A 33 7.36 25.99 20.12
CA LYS A 33 6.55 26.87 19.26
C LYS A 33 6.54 26.74 17.71
N LYS A 34 7.42 26.01 17.01
CA LYS A 34 7.50 26.16 15.53
C LYS A 34 6.84 25.12 14.62
N ASN A 35 6.39 23.93 15.06
CA ASN A 35 5.72 22.96 14.18
C ASN A 35 4.78 22.01 14.95
N GLY A 36 3.63 22.52 15.44
CA GLY A 36 2.72 21.77 16.32
C GLY A 36 2.24 20.42 15.77
N ASN A 37 2.01 20.32 14.45
CA ASN A 37 1.54 19.06 13.86
C ASN A 37 2.65 18.00 13.78
N LEU A 38 3.88 18.39 13.43
CA LEU A 38 4.99 17.43 13.27
C LEU A 38 5.40 16.80 14.60
N THR A 39 5.36 17.58 15.69
CA THR A 39 5.66 17.06 17.03
C THR A 39 4.60 16.05 17.45
N GLU A 40 3.31 16.36 17.26
CA GLU A 40 2.23 15.41 17.52
C GLU A 40 2.36 14.13 16.68
N TRP A 41 2.77 14.24 15.41
CA TRP A 41 3.00 13.06 14.56
C TRP A 41 4.13 12.17 15.08
N LYS A 42 5.25 12.76 15.55
CA LYS A 42 6.36 12.02 16.17
C LYS A 42 5.89 11.28 17.43
N ILE A 43 5.14 11.97 18.29
CA ILE A 43 4.59 11.39 19.53
C ILE A 43 3.62 10.25 19.19
N ASN A 44 2.69 10.46 18.25
CA ASN A 44 1.74 9.44 17.82
C ASN A 44 2.45 8.20 17.27
N ARG A 45 3.51 8.38 16.49
CA ARG A 45 4.33 7.28 15.96
C ARG A 45 5.05 6.50 17.07
N LEU A 46 5.67 7.19 18.03
CA LEU A 46 6.32 6.54 19.17
C LEU A 46 5.33 5.79 20.07
N ASN A 47 4.19 6.41 20.37
CA ASN A 47 3.10 5.76 21.08
C ASN A 47 2.58 4.52 20.36
N TRP A 48 2.48 4.56 19.03
CA TRP A 48 2.14 3.38 18.24
C TRP A 48 3.18 2.26 18.42
N TYR A 49 4.48 2.56 18.30
CA TYR A 49 5.55 1.57 18.47
C TYR A 49 5.54 0.97 19.88
N LYS A 50 5.41 1.80 20.92
CA LYS A 50 5.30 1.37 22.32
C LYS A 50 4.17 0.36 22.49
N ASN A 51 2.96 0.72 22.07
CA ASN A 51 1.80 -0.16 22.17
C ASN A 51 1.96 -1.42 21.31
N ARG A 52 2.55 -1.31 20.11
CA ARG A 52 2.72 -2.46 19.21
C ARG A 52 3.73 -3.47 19.74
N TYR A 53 4.80 -2.99 20.36
CA TYR A 53 5.80 -3.83 21.03
C TYR A 53 5.14 -4.68 22.11
N ILE A 54 4.30 -4.06 22.94
CA ILE A 54 3.55 -4.74 24.01
C ILE A 54 2.54 -5.74 23.43
N PHE A 55 1.79 -5.33 22.39
CA PHE A 55 0.87 -6.23 21.68
C PHE A 55 1.57 -7.48 21.14
N TYR A 56 2.79 -7.35 20.61
CA TYR A 56 3.57 -8.47 20.11
C TYR A 56 3.88 -9.49 21.21
N PHE A 57 4.42 -9.07 22.35
CA PHE A 57 4.74 -9.99 23.44
C PHE A 57 3.52 -10.64 24.10
N LEU A 58 2.39 -9.93 24.14
CA LEU A 58 1.16 -10.44 24.76
C LEU A 58 0.37 -11.39 23.85
N PHE A 59 0.19 -11.05 22.57
CA PHE A 59 -0.75 -11.75 21.70
C PHE A 59 -0.08 -12.62 20.65
N ILE A 60 1.10 -12.22 20.17
CA ILE A 60 1.83 -12.94 19.12
C ILE A 60 2.75 -13.98 19.77
N VAL A 61 3.66 -13.54 20.66
CA VAL A 61 4.60 -14.46 21.32
C VAL A 61 3.99 -15.10 22.57
N ARG A 62 3.04 -14.41 23.24
CA ARG A 62 2.31 -14.90 24.42
C ARG A 62 3.22 -15.25 25.62
N ILE A 63 4.33 -14.53 25.79
CA ILE A 63 5.25 -14.70 26.92
C ILE A 63 4.74 -13.97 28.17
N ILE A 64 4.04 -12.85 27.97
CA ILE A 64 3.58 -11.98 29.05
C ILE A 64 2.13 -12.32 29.38
N PRO A 65 1.78 -12.44 30.67
CA PRO A 65 0.41 -12.74 31.07
C PRO A 65 -0.52 -11.55 30.83
N LYS A 66 -1.79 -11.83 30.53
CA LYS A 66 -2.79 -10.79 30.21
C LYS A 66 -3.02 -9.78 31.34
N HIS A 67 -2.87 -10.16 32.62
CA HIS A 67 -3.03 -9.25 33.76
C HIS A 67 -2.00 -8.10 33.72
N PHE A 68 -0.86 -8.29 33.05
CA PHE A 68 0.15 -7.25 32.86
C PHE A 68 -0.37 -6.06 32.04
N LEU A 69 -1.37 -6.27 31.16
CA LEU A 69 -2.06 -5.15 30.50
C LEU A 69 -2.79 -4.26 31.51
N CYS A 70 -3.45 -4.86 32.51
CA CYS A 70 -4.16 -4.09 33.54
C CYS A 70 -3.16 -3.27 34.35
N TYR A 71 -2.02 -3.86 34.71
CA TYR A 71 -0.92 -3.16 35.38
C TYR A 71 -0.45 -1.95 34.56
N LEU A 72 -0.05 -2.14 33.30
CA LEU A 72 0.42 -1.05 32.44
C LEU A 72 -0.64 0.04 32.19
N ASN A 73 -1.92 -0.34 32.12
CA ASN A 73 -3.02 0.60 31.98
C ASN A 73 -3.22 1.48 33.22
N ASN A 74 -3.06 0.92 34.42
CA ASN A 74 -3.16 1.67 35.68
C ASN A 74 -2.08 2.75 35.77
N PHE A 75 -0.86 2.46 35.27
CA PHE A 75 0.22 3.43 35.15
C PHE A 75 0.11 4.35 33.92
N LYS A 76 -0.97 4.27 33.14
CA LYS A 76 -1.19 5.06 31.90
C LYS A 76 -0.04 4.94 30.88
N LYS A 77 0.72 3.84 30.90
CA LYS A 77 1.85 3.62 29.97
C LYS A 77 1.39 3.19 28.58
N ILE A 78 0.16 2.70 28.45
CA ILE A 78 -0.38 2.13 27.21
C ILE A 78 -1.76 2.66 26.83
N ASP A 79 -2.08 2.57 25.53
CA ASP A 79 -3.42 2.77 25.00
C ASP A 79 -4.13 1.42 24.85
N THR A 80 -4.90 1.05 25.87
CA THR A 80 -5.62 -0.23 25.88
C THR A 80 -6.72 -0.31 24.82
N ASN A 81 -7.32 0.82 24.44
CA ASN A 81 -8.37 0.85 23.42
C ASN A 81 -7.80 0.55 22.05
N LEU A 82 -6.65 1.14 21.72
CA LEU A 82 -5.92 0.84 20.49
C LEU A 82 -5.52 -0.65 20.40
N ILE A 83 -4.98 -1.20 21.50
CA ILE A 83 -4.59 -2.62 21.59
C ILE A 83 -5.78 -3.56 21.40
N LYS A 84 -6.95 -3.23 21.97
CA LYS A 84 -8.18 -4.01 21.77
C LYS A 84 -8.58 -4.02 20.30
N ILE A 85 -8.48 -2.87 19.62
CA ILE A 85 -8.90 -2.75 18.21
C ILE A 85 -7.99 -3.52 17.26
N TRP A 86 -6.69 -3.61 17.53
CA TRP A 86 -5.77 -4.39 16.69
C TRP A 86 -6.07 -5.89 16.62
N LYS A 87 -6.93 -6.41 17.51
CA LYS A 87 -7.42 -7.79 17.42
C LYS A 87 -8.37 -7.98 16.23
N PHE A 88 -9.05 -6.93 15.77
CA PHE A 88 -9.94 -7.00 14.61
C PHE A 88 -9.14 -7.00 13.29
N PHE A 89 -9.52 -7.88 12.36
CA PHE A 89 -8.79 -8.11 11.10
C PHE A 89 -8.61 -6.83 10.26
N ASN A 90 -9.63 -6.00 10.20
CA ASN A 90 -9.64 -4.78 9.38
C ASN A 90 -8.77 -3.66 9.97
N PHE A 91 -8.45 -3.73 11.27
CA PHE A 91 -7.78 -2.65 11.99
C PHE A 91 -6.40 -3.04 12.53
N LYS A 92 -5.83 -4.17 12.09
CA LYS A 92 -4.52 -4.68 12.57
C LYS A 92 -3.37 -3.67 12.58
N ASN A 93 -3.41 -2.69 11.67
CA ASN A 93 -2.37 -1.66 11.47
C ASN A 93 -2.85 -0.24 11.82
N LEU A 94 -3.98 -0.10 12.51
CA LEU A 94 -4.52 1.20 12.92
C LEU A 94 -3.45 2.02 13.67
N CYS A 95 -3.24 3.27 13.27
CA CYS A 95 -2.16 4.09 13.81
C CYS A 95 -2.52 4.81 15.13
N SER A 96 -3.80 5.11 15.38
CA SER A 96 -4.25 5.65 16.68
C SER A 96 -5.74 5.38 16.91
N PHE A 97 -6.15 5.36 18.18
CA PHE A 97 -7.57 5.20 18.53
C PHE A 97 -8.42 6.42 18.14
N LYS A 98 -7.83 7.63 18.15
CA LYS A 98 -8.49 8.87 17.71
C LYS A 98 -9.11 8.72 16.32
N ILE A 99 -8.40 8.05 15.41
CA ILE A 99 -8.85 7.81 14.03
C ILE A 99 -10.03 6.84 13.97
N PHE A 100 -10.07 5.85 14.86
CA PHE A 100 -11.19 4.92 14.91
C PHE A 100 -12.45 5.61 15.44
N LEU A 101 -12.33 6.42 16.49
CA LEU A 101 -13.45 7.21 17.01
C LEU A 101 -14.04 8.14 15.95
N SER A 102 -13.18 8.78 15.17
CA SER A 102 -13.61 9.71 14.12
C SER A 102 -14.27 9.02 12.92
N LEU A 103 -14.17 7.69 12.76
CA LEU A 103 -14.98 6.95 11.77
C LEU A 103 -16.47 6.92 12.14
N ASN A 104 -16.77 6.91 13.44
CA ASN A 104 -18.15 6.79 13.93
C ASN A 104 -18.91 8.12 13.81
N PHE A 105 -18.18 9.23 13.79
CA PHE A 105 -18.74 10.55 13.51
C PHE A 105 -18.79 10.76 11.99
N LYS A 106 -19.94 11.23 11.47
CA LYS A 106 -20.23 11.40 10.03
C LYS A 106 -19.30 12.38 9.27
N THR A 107 -18.25 12.90 9.88
CA THR A 107 -17.18 13.68 9.25
C THR A 107 -16.23 12.76 8.46
N TYR A 108 -16.79 12.17 7.41
CA TYR A 108 -16.20 11.12 6.58
C TYR A 108 -14.97 11.56 5.75
N LEU A 109 -14.64 12.86 5.74
CA LEU A 109 -13.69 13.47 4.81
C LEU A 109 -12.27 13.64 5.39
N ASP A 110 -12.10 13.71 6.71
CA ASP A 110 -10.82 14.13 7.30
C ASP A 110 -9.95 12.97 7.84
N ASN A 111 -10.48 11.75 7.93
CA ASN A 111 -9.72 10.60 8.43
C ASN A 111 -8.92 9.92 7.31
N VAL A 112 -8.03 10.73 6.72
CA VAL A 112 -7.27 10.41 5.52
C VAL A 112 -6.62 9.03 5.63
N CYS A 113 -5.97 8.67 6.73
CA CYS A 113 -5.11 7.49 6.80
C CYS A 113 -5.79 6.11 6.59
N LEU A 114 -7.09 5.94 6.87
CA LEU A 114 -7.81 4.67 6.69
C LEU A 114 -8.32 4.43 5.27
N PHE A 115 -8.38 5.48 4.45
CA PHE A 115 -8.89 5.36 3.09
C PHE A 115 -7.91 4.59 2.18
N SER A 116 -8.49 3.88 1.21
CA SER A 116 -7.76 3.05 0.24
C SER A 116 -6.61 3.85 -0.38
N PHE A 117 -5.41 3.28 -0.28
CA PHE A 117 -4.16 3.84 -0.78
C PHE A 117 -4.25 4.37 -2.21
N PHE A 118 -5.01 3.70 -3.09
CA PHE A 118 -5.18 4.11 -4.48
C PHE A 118 -5.98 5.40 -4.66
N LYS A 119 -6.96 5.66 -3.79
CA LYS A 119 -7.71 6.93 -3.82
C LYS A 119 -6.83 8.11 -3.36
N LYS A 120 -5.71 7.84 -2.68
CA LYS A 120 -4.77 8.86 -2.21
C LYS A 120 -3.72 9.25 -3.23
N VAL A 121 -3.23 8.30 -4.03
CA VAL A 121 -2.22 8.59 -5.07
C VAL A 121 -2.72 9.68 -6.04
N ILE A 122 -4.04 9.77 -6.22
CA ILE A 122 -4.70 10.72 -7.13
C ILE A 122 -4.80 12.13 -6.54
N ASN A 123 -4.89 12.29 -5.21
CA ASN A 123 -5.04 13.59 -4.55
C ASN A 123 -3.83 13.88 -3.65
N LEU A 124 -2.87 14.69 -4.11
CA LEU A 124 -1.59 14.88 -3.40
C LEU A 124 -1.64 15.83 -2.18
N ASN A 125 -2.77 16.52 -1.95
CA ASN A 125 -2.92 17.52 -0.89
C ASN A 125 -3.62 16.94 0.35
N PHE A 126 -2.90 16.18 1.17
CA PHE A 126 -3.46 15.66 2.43
C PHE A 126 -2.92 16.37 3.67
N LYS A 127 -3.83 16.79 4.55
CA LYS A 127 -3.51 17.13 5.94
C LYS A 127 -3.50 15.85 6.76
N PHE A 128 -2.34 15.44 7.25
CA PHE A 128 -2.26 14.29 8.14
C PHE A 128 -2.61 14.71 9.57
N PHE A 129 -3.66 14.11 10.14
CA PHE A 129 -4.01 14.36 11.55
C PHE A 129 -2.98 13.72 12.50
N THR A 130 -2.54 12.50 12.19
CA THR A 130 -1.60 11.73 13.04
C THR A 130 -0.21 11.53 12.43
N GLY A 131 0.02 12.07 11.23
CA GLY A 131 1.22 11.78 10.41
C GLY A 131 1.17 10.43 9.70
N CYS A 132 0.16 9.60 9.96
CA CYS A 132 -0.01 8.34 9.24
C CYS A 132 -0.51 8.57 7.81
N VAL A 133 0.20 8.01 6.83
CA VAL A 133 -0.18 8.04 5.41
C VAL A 133 -1.19 6.94 5.12
N CYS A 134 -0.95 5.73 5.64
CA CYS A 134 -1.84 4.59 5.43
C CYS A 134 -1.76 3.61 6.61
N CYS A 135 -2.91 3.29 7.21
CA CYS A 135 -3.02 2.31 8.30
C CYS A 135 -3.88 1.09 7.94
N THR A 136 -4.19 0.92 6.64
CA THR A 136 -4.97 -0.24 6.17
C THR A 136 -4.19 -1.54 6.36
N SER A 137 -4.89 -2.60 6.77
CA SER A 137 -4.29 -3.92 7.00
C SER A 137 -3.76 -4.57 5.72
N LEU A 138 -4.25 -4.16 4.55
CA LEU A 138 -3.96 -4.76 3.24
C LEU A 138 -2.59 -4.38 2.63
N ILE A 139 -1.91 -3.37 3.18
CA ILE A 139 -0.82 -2.68 2.46
C ILE A 139 0.47 -2.59 3.28
N GLY A 140 0.34 -2.45 4.59
CA GLY A 140 1.42 -1.97 5.45
C GLY A 140 2.43 -3.00 5.98
N ASN A 141 2.42 -4.26 5.53
CA ASN A 141 3.28 -5.32 6.09
C ASN A 141 3.31 -5.31 7.63
N ASN A 142 2.14 -5.41 8.27
CA ASN A 142 1.93 -5.42 9.72
C ASN A 142 2.23 -4.11 10.49
N SER A 143 2.45 -2.99 9.79
CA SER A 143 2.54 -1.65 10.39
C SER A 143 1.82 -0.58 9.56
N PRO A 144 1.44 0.57 10.13
CA PRO A 144 1.09 1.73 9.32
C PRO A 144 2.32 2.23 8.55
N ILE A 145 2.06 3.01 7.51
CA ILE A 145 3.04 3.78 6.74
C ILE A 145 3.02 5.21 7.27
N TRP A 146 4.17 5.68 7.73
CA TRP A 146 4.33 7.02 8.29
C TRP A 146 4.84 8.02 7.26
N TRP A 147 4.62 9.32 7.48
CA TRP A 147 5.02 10.40 6.58
C TRP A 147 6.51 10.42 6.24
N ASN A 148 7.37 9.93 7.13
CA ASN A 148 8.82 9.88 6.94
C ASN A 148 9.31 8.58 6.28
N GLU A 149 8.41 7.64 5.96
CA GLU A 149 8.76 6.36 5.34
C GLU A 149 8.55 6.41 3.81
N ARG A 150 9.04 7.46 3.16
CA ARG A 150 8.82 7.69 1.72
C ARG A 150 9.37 6.57 0.84
N ALA A 151 10.51 6.00 1.19
CA ALA A 151 11.08 4.86 0.47
C ALA A 151 10.16 3.63 0.52
N LYS A 152 9.63 3.31 1.70
CA LYS A 152 8.65 2.22 1.88
C LYS A 152 7.37 2.49 1.11
N PHE A 153 6.91 3.75 1.11
CA PHE A 153 5.76 4.19 0.33
C PHE A 153 5.97 3.96 -1.18
N ASN A 154 7.09 4.42 -1.73
CA ASN A 154 7.42 4.27 -3.16
C ASN A 154 7.54 2.79 -3.55
N HIS A 155 8.19 1.98 -2.70
CA HIS A 155 8.35 0.55 -2.95
C HIS A 155 6.99 -0.15 -3.04
N ILE A 156 6.10 0.07 -2.07
CA ILE A 156 4.74 -0.51 -2.06
C ILE A 156 3.93 -0.05 -3.28
N LEU A 157 4.06 1.23 -3.65
CA LEU A 157 3.36 1.78 -4.81
C LEU A 157 3.84 1.12 -6.11
N SER A 158 5.16 0.94 -6.27
CA SER A 158 5.74 0.27 -7.44
C SER A 158 5.29 -1.19 -7.58
N GLN A 159 5.22 -1.93 -6.47
CA GLN A 159 4.75 -3.31 -6.46
C GLN A 159 3.29 -3.41 -6.91
N LYS A 160 2.43 -2.54 -6.38
CA LYS A 160 1.00 -2.55 -6.70
C LYS A 160 0.69 -2.09 -8.12
N VAL A 161 1.41 -1.10 -8.62
CA VAL A 161 1.30 -0.68 -10.03
C VAL A 161 1.69 -1.85 -10.95
N TYR A 162 2.74 -2.59 -10.58
CA TYR A 162 3.15 -3.78 -11.32
C TYR A 162 2.08 -4.88 -11.32
N GLU A 163 1.52 -5.23 -10.15
CA GLU A 163 0.44 -6.22 -10.02
C GLU A 163 -0.80 -5.85 -10.84
N ASN A 164 -1.26 -4.60 -10.73
CA ASN A 164 -2.42 -4.13 -11.48
C ASN A 164 -2.15 -4.12 -13.00
N SER A 165 -0.95 -3.74 -13.42
CA SER A 165 -0.57 -3.79 -14.84
C SER A 165 -0.57 -5.22 -15.36
N PHE A 166 -0.10 -6.18 -14.55
CA PHE A 166 -0.07 -7.60 -14.92
C PHE A 166 -1.48 -8.18 -15.09
N ILE A 167 -2.40 -7.86 -14.15
CA ILE A 167 -3.81 -8.25 -14.25
C ILE A 167 -4.45 -7.66 -15.51
N PHE A 168 -4.19 -6.38 -15.79
CA PHE A 168 -4.68 -5.74 -17.01
C PHE A 168 -4.17 -6.44 -18.28
N PHE A 169 -2.89 -6.80 -18.33
CA PHE A 169 -2.32 -7.58 -19.45
C PHE A 169 -2.99 -8.95 -19.61
N LEU A 170 -3.24 -9.68 -18.52
CA LEU A 170 -3.93 -10.98 -18.59
C LEU A 170 -5.37 -10.85 -19.10
N ILE A 171 -6.12 -9.85 -18.63
CA ILE A 171 -7.48 -9.58 -19.09
C ILE A 171 -7.46 -9.24 -20.59
N PHE A 172 -6.51 -8.41 -21.01
CA PHE A 172 -6.35 -8.03 -22.41
C PHE A 172 -6.03 -9.24 -23.30
N ASP A 173 -5.12 -10.12 -22.88
CA ASP A 173 -4.79 -11.36 -23.59
C ASP A 173 -6.00 -12.31 -23.70
N ILE A 174 -6.80 -12.43 -22.63
CA ILE A 174 -8.03 -13.24 -22.65
C ILE A 174 -9.05 -12.65 -23.63
N ILE A 175 -9.26 -11.33 -23.62
CA ILE A 175 -10.19 -10.65 -24.55
C ILE A 175 -9.74 -10.88 -26.00
N ILE A 176 -8.44 -10.76 -26.29
CA ILE A 176 -7.90 -11.03 -27.63
C ILE A 176 -8.16 -12.48 -28.04
N LYS A 177 -7.88 -13.45 -27.16
CA LYS A 177 -8.12 -14.88 -27.46
C LYS A 177 -9.61 -15.16 -27.73
N ILE A 178 -10.51 -14.61 -26.92
CA ILE A 178 -11.97 -14.74 -27.13
C ILE A 178 -12.38 -14.13 -28.47
N PHE A 179 -11.85 -12.96 -28.81
CA PHE A 179 -12.12 -12.29 -30.08
C PHE A 179 -11.62 -13.10 -31.29
N LEU A 180 -10.41 -13.65 -31.20
CA LEU A 180 -9.84 -14.52 -32.24
C LEU A 180 -10.62 -15.83 -32.39
N LEU A 181 -11.04 -16.46 -31.29
CA LEU A 181 -11.87 -17.67 -31.34
C LEU A 181 -13.23 -17.41 -32.00
N LYS A 182 -13.91 -16.31 -31.63
CA LYS A 182 -15.19 -15.93 -32.26
C LYS A 182 -15.04 -15.64 -33.76
N ASN A 183 -13.94 -15.01 -34.18
CA ASN A 183 -13.71 -14.71 -35.60
C ASN A 183 -13.14 -15.88 -36.42
N SER A 184 -12.50 -16.86 -35.78
CA SER A 184 -12.05 -18.09 -36.44
C SER A 184 -13.23 -18.94 -36.94
N PHE A 185 -14.40 -18.81 -36.31
CA PHE A 185 -15.65 -19.39 -36.82
C PHE A 185 -16.19 -18.69 -38.06
N LEU A 186 -15.81 -17.44 -38.32
CA LEU A 186 -16.27 -16.66 -39.47
C LEU A 186 -15.37 -16.79 -40.71
N ASN A 187 -14.19 -17.41 -40.60
CA ASN A 187 -13.26 -17.54 -41.72
C ASN A 187 -12.67 -18.95 -41.86
N LYS A 188 -13.48 -19.89 -42.35
CA LYS A 188 -13.01 -21.16 -42.94
C LYS A 188 -12.43 -21.00 -44.36
N LYS A 189 -12.20 -19.78 -44.88
CA LYS A 189 -11.80 -19.58 -46.30
C LYS A 189 -10.51 -18.81 -46.58
N THR A 190 -9.69 -18.44 -45.58
CA THR A 190 -8.44 -17.71 -45.86
C THR A 190 -7.22 -18.29 -45.14
N ASN A 191 -6.80 -19.48 -45.59
CA ASN A 191 -5.45 -19.99 -45.37
C ASN A 191 -4.46 -19.16 -46.20
N ARG A 192 -3.87 -18.08 -45.65
CA ARG A 192 -2.55 -17.58 -46.07
C ARG A 192 -1.76 -16.97 -44.91
N SER A 193 -0.75 -17.74 -44.47
CA SER A 193 0.57 -17.30 -43.99
C SER A 193 0.66 -16.20 -42.94
N PHE A 194 0.74 -16.59 -41.66
CA PHE A 194 1.43 -15.78 -40.64
C PHE A 194 2.91 -16.14 -40.62
N PHE A 195 3.73 -15.32 -41.27
CA PHE A 195 5.19 -15.39 -41.20
C PHE A 195 5.66 -14.98 -39.79
N PHE A 196 6.32 -15.89 -39.08
CA PHE A 196 7.05 -15.56 -37.86
C PHE A 196 8.35 -14.83 -38.23
N LEU A 197 8.48 -13.56 -37.82
CA LEU A 197 9.75 -12.84 -37.88
C LEU A 197 10.67 -13.34 -36.76
N ASN A 198 11.70 -14.09 -37.15
CA ASN A 198 12.74 -14.60 -36.27
C ASN A 198 13.72 -13.48 -35.88
N TYR A 199 13.41 -12.72 -34.83
CA TYR A 199 14.27 -11.63 -34.34
C TYR A 199 15.27 -12.14 -33.26
N LYS A 200 16.54 -12.32 -33.65
CA LYS A 200 17.65 -12.69 -32.72
C LYS A 200 18.14 -11.47 -31.92
N SER A 201 17.51 -11.19 -30.79
CA SER A 201 18.04 -10.27 -29.75
C SER A 201 18.39 -11.02 -28.45
N ARG A 202 19.54 -10.70 -27.84
CA ARG A 202 20.08 -11.37 -26.63
C ARG A 202 19.40 -10.94 -25.32
N SER A 203 18.60 -9.88 -25.30
CA SER A 203 17.90 -9.40 -24.10
C SER A 203 16.42 -9.81 -24.09
N LYS A 204 16.00 -10.61 -23.09
CA LYS A 204 14.60 -11.03 -22.91
C LYS A 204 13.64 -9.83 -22.82
N LYS A 205 14.05 -8.73 -22.18
CA LYS A 205 13.23 -7.50 -22.07
C LYS A 205 13.04 -6.79 -23.42
N LYS A 206 14.10 -6.69 -24.23
CA LYS A 206 14.02 -6.07 -25.58
C LYS A 206 13.21 -6.94 -26.56
N LYS A 207 13.32 -8.28 -26.49
CA LYS A 207 12.48 -9.19 -27.28
C LYS A 207 10.99 -9.02 -26.97
N LEU A 208 10.64 -8.94 -25.69
CA LEU A 208 9.24 -8.74 -25.28
C LEU A 208 8.68 -7.39 -25.76
N PHE A 209 9.51 -6.34 -25.75
CA PHE A 209 9.11 -5.01 -26.21
C PHE A 209 8.90 -4.95 -27.74
N VAL A 210 9.80 -5.55 -28.53
CA VAL A 210 9.67 -5.61 -30.00
C VAL A 210 8.48 -6.49 -30.41
N LEU A 211 8.24 -7.60 -29.70
CA LEU A 211 7.04 -8.42 -29.91
C LEU A 211 5.75 -7.65 -29.58
N LYS A 212 5.75 -6.84 -28.51
CA LYS A 212 4.62 -5.97 -28.16
C LYS A 212 4.36 -4.88 -29.21
N LEU A 213 5.40 -4.25 -29.75
CA LEU A 213 5.28 -3.22 -30.80
C LEU A 213 4.82 -3.78 -32.15
N THR A 214 5.34 -4.95 -32.53
CA THR A 214 4.95 -5.61 -33.79
C THR A 214 3.51 -6.12 -33.73
N TRP A 215 3.09 -6.69 -32.59
CA TRP A 215 1.67 -7.03 -32.37
C TRP A 215 0.76 -5.81 -32.33
N PHE A 216 1.20 -4.72 -31.70
CA PHE A 216 0.46 -3.45 -31.69
C PHE A 216 0.32 -2.86 -33.11
N TYR A 217 1.36 -2.92 -33.93
CA TYR A 217 1.35 -2.45 -35.32
C TYR A 217 0.45 -3.32 -36.20
N VAL A 218 0.52 -4.65 -36.07
CA VAL A 218 -0.38 -5.58 -36.78
C VAL A 218 -1.83 -5.38 -36.34
N TYR A 219 -2.08 -5.18 -35.05
CA TYR A 219 -3.40 -4.89 -34.50
C TYR A 219 -3.97 -3.57 -35.05
N LEU A 220 -3.17 -2.50 -35.10
CA LEU A 220 -3.56 -1.24 -35.72
C LEU A 220 -3.83 -1.39 -37.23
N LYS A 221 -2.98 -2.13 -37.96
CA LYS A 221 -3.12 -2.31 -39.41
C LYS A 221 -4.32 -3.18 -39.80
N TYR A 222 -4.73 -4.12 -38.95
CA TYR A 222 -5.90 -4.99 -39.18
C TYR A 222 -7.23 -4.26 -38.93
N PHE A 223 -7.24 -3.23 -38.08
CA PHE A 223 -8.45 -2.56 -37.61
C PHE A 223 -8.78 -1.23 -38.30
N THR A 224 -7.99 -0.79 -39.29
CA THR A 224 -8.28 0.40 -40.12
C THR A 224 -9.45 0.23 -41.10
N LYS A 225 -10.09 -0.95 -41.18
CA LYS A 225 -11.27 -1.16 -42.03
C LYS A 225 -12.60 -1.09 -41.24
N LYS A 226 -13.19 0.12 -41.30
CA LYS A 226 -14.63 0.46 -41.42
C LYS A 226 -15.61 0.60 -40.22
N LYS A 227 -15.27 0.42 -38.94
CA LYS A 227 -16.17 0.87 -37.83
C LYS A 227 -15.36 1.32 -36.60
N PHE A 228 -15.03 2.62 -36.50
CA PHE A 228 -13.85 3.03 -35.70
C PHE A 228 -13.98 4.22 -34.73
N HIS A 229 -15.16 4.81 -34.47
CA HIS A 229 -15.17 6.04 -33.66
C HIS A 229 -15.30 5.86 -32.13
N ALA A 230 -15.98 4.81 -31.64
CA ALA A 230 -16.23 4.63 -30.20
C ALA A 230 -15.10 3.88 -29.48
N HIS A 231 -14.56 2.81 -30.08
CA HIS A 231 -13.50 2.01 -29.47
C HIS A 231 -12.16 2.74 -29.41
N CYS A 232 -11.90 3.65 -30.35
CA CYS A 232 -10.69 4.47 -30.36
C CYS A 232 -10.66 5.52 -29.27
N LYS A 233 -11.81 6.10 -28.87
CA LYS A 233 -11.85 7.02 -27.73
C LYS A 233 -11.52 6.30 -26.42
N ILE A 234 -12.06 5.10 -26.21
CA ILE A 234 -11.76 4.30 -25.02
C ILE A 234 -10.29 3.87 -25.01
N PHE A 235 -9.75 3.48 -26.17
CA PHE A 235 -8.37 3.06 -26.28
C PHE A 235 -7.36 4.22 -26.17
N LEU A 236 -7.66 5.40 -26.73
CA LEU A 236 -6.85 6.62 -26.52
C LEU A 236 -6.89 7.09 -25.07
N LEU A 237 -8.04 6.96 -24.39
CA LEU A 237 -8.14 7.26 -22.96
C LEU A 237 -7.29 6.30 -22.12
N LEU A 238 -7.33 5.00 -22.44
CA LEU A 238 -6.51 3.99 -21.76
C LEU A 238 -5.01 4.15 -22.08
N TYR A 239 -4.66 4.53 -23.31
CA TYR A 239 -3.29 4.78 -23.74
C TYR A 239 -2.72 6.06 -23.12
N ASN A 240 -3.50 7.15 -23.09
CA ASN A 240 -3.12 8.40 -22.42
C ASN A 240 -3.02 8.20 -20.89
N PHE A 241 -3.88 7.38 -20.30
CA PHE A 241 -3.77 6.97 -18.89
C PHE A 241 -2.47 6.17 -18.64
N PHE A 242 -2.09 5.30 -19.56
CA PHE A 242 -0.84 4.54 -19.48
C PHE A 242 0.41 5.43 -19.68
N LEU A 243 0.40 6.33 -20.67
CA LEU A 243 1.49 7.27 -20.94
C LEU A 243 1.68 8.29 -19.82
N PHE A 244 0.59 8.79 -19.23
CA PHE A 244 0.64 9.68 -18.08
C PHE A 244 1.33 9.00 -16.88
N ASN A 245 0.96 7.75 -16.59
CA ASN A 245 1.59 6.97 -15.51
C ASN A 245 3.05 6.57 -15.83
N TYR A 246 3.40 6.38 -17.11
CA TYR A 246 4.76 6.02 -17.52
C TYR A 246 5.72 7.23 -17.52
N ASN A 247 5.29 8.39 -18.01
CA ASN A 247 6.08 9.63 -17.96
C ASN A 247 6.29 10.13 -16.52
N PHE A 248 5.32 9.90 -15.63
CA PHE A 248 5.51 10.14 -14.19
C PHE A 248 6.64 9.29 -13.60
N HIS A 249 6.86 8.09 -14.13
CA HIS A 249 7.90 7.16 -13.67
C HIS A 249 9.31 7.53 -14.18
N LEU A 250 9.41 8.33 -15.26
CA LEU A 250 10.67 8.79 -15.85
C LEU A 250 11.13 10.16 -15.31
N ASN A 251 10.21 11.03 -14.87
CA ASN A 251 10.56 12.32 -14.25
C ASN A 251 10.97 12.23 -12.76
N ILE A 252 11.11 11.01 -12.21
CA ILE A 252 11.46 10.74 -10.80
C ILE A 252 12.85 10.07 -10.67
N PHE A 253 13.58 9.92 -11.77
CA PHE A 253 14.99 9.53 -11.78
C PHE A 253 15.87 10.68 -12.27
#